data_AF-A0A258DSU0-F1
#
_entry.id   AF-A0A258DSU0-F1
#
_cell.length_a   1.000
_cell.length_b   1.000
_cell.length_c   1.000
_cell.angle_alpha   90.00
_cell.angle_beta   90.00
_cell.angle_gamma   90.00
#
_symmetry.space_group_name_H-M   'P 1'
#
loop_
_entity.id
_entity.type
_entity.pdbx_description
1 polymer ?
#
loop_
_entity_poly.entity_id
_entity_poly.type
_entity_poly.pdbx_seq_one_letter_code
_entity_poly.pdbx_strand_id
1 'polypeptide(L)' 'ADILDAIDYRMRSVRRKFNVPFGGAQVLFIGDLHQLPPVVKDEEWAVLKQFYPSMHFFEARCLKGLGMI' A
#
# COMPACT_ATOMS: atom_id res chain seq x y z
N ALA A 1 1.25 3.46 3.57
CA ALA A 1 1.24 2.04 3.13
C ALA A 1 -0.19 1.51 3.04
N ASP A 2 -0.92 1.61 4.15
CA ASP A 2 -2.36 1.41 4.32
C ASP A 2 -3.27 1.80 3.13
N ILE A 3 -3.14 3.02 2.57
CA ILE A 3 -3.99 3.47 1.46
C ILE A 3 -3.80 2.58 0.23
N LEU A 4 -2.55 2.22 -0.09
CA LEU A 4 -2.25 1.39 -1.25
C LEU A 4 -2.77 -0.04 -1.07
N ASP A 5 -2.67 -0.59 0.14
CA ASP A 5 -3.27 -1.89 0.47
C ASP A 5 -4.81 -1.85 0.43
N ALA A 6 -5.43 -0.73 0.80
CA ALA A 6 -6.88 -0.55 0.66
C ALA A 6 -7.31 -0.52 -0.82
N ILE A 7 -6.54 0.16 -1.68
CA ILE A 7 -6.76 0.16 -3.13
C ILE A 7 -6.63 -1.27 -3.69
N ASP A 8 -5.54 -1.96 -3.36
CA ASP A 8 -5.31 -3.35 -3.77
C ASP A 8 -6.48 -4.28 -3.36
N TYR A 9 -6.91 -4.21 -2.11
CA TYR A 9 -8.03 -5.00 -1.59
C TYR A 9 -9.33 -4.74 -2.37
N ARG A 10 -9.63 -3.46 -2.66
CA ARG A 10 -10.81 -3.09 -3.45
C ARG A 10 -10.72 -3.60 -4.89
N MET A 11 -9.57 -3.47 -5.54
CA MET A 11 -9.38 -3.96 -6.91
C MET A 11 -9.50 -5.47 -7.01
N ARG A 12 -8.91 -6.21 -6.06
CA ARG A 12 -9.05 -7.67 -5.95
C ARG A 12 -10.50 -8.11 -5.84
N SER A 13 -11.28 -7.42 -5.01
CA SER A 13 -12.70 -7.70 -4.78
C SER A 13 -13.55 -7.42 -6.02
N VAL A 14 -13.42 -6.22 -6.61
CA VAL A 14 -14.18 -5.82 -7.81
C VAL A 14 -13.91 -6.76 -9.00
N ARG A 15 -12.67 -7.22 -9.15
CA ARG A 15 -12.25 -8.10 -10.26
C ARG A 15 -12.40 -9.58 -9.94
N ARG A 16 -12.89 -9.95 -8.75
CA ARG A 16 -13.01 -11.33 -8.24
C ARG A 16 -11.69 -12.13 -8.34
N LYS A 17 -10.56 -11.45 -8.16
CA LYS A 17 -9.20 -12.01 -8.22
C LYS A 17 -8.48 -11.76 -6.91
N PHE A 18 -8.93 -12.42 -5.83
CA PHE A 18 -8.48 -12.18 -4.46
C PHE A 18 -7.00 -12.50 -4.20
N ASN A 19 -6.43 -13.43 -4.97
CA ASN A 19 -5.05 -13.88 -4.81
C ASN A 19 -4.07 -13.18 -5.76
N VAL A 20 -4.55 -12.25 -6.60
CA VAL A 20 -3.71 -11.54 -7.58
C VAL A 20 -3.61 -10.07 -7.16
N PRO A 21 -2.39 -9.53 -6.93
CA PRO A 21 -2.22 -8.11 -6.64
C PRO A 21 -2.94 -7.21 -7.66
N PHE A 22 -3.60 -6.17 -7.16
CA PHE A 22 -4.43 -5.22 -7.89
C PHE A 22 -5.52 -5.87 -8.75
N GLY A 23 -5.92 -7.10 -8.41
CA GLY A 23 -6.81 -7.93 -9.24
C GLY A 23 -6.24 -8.23 -10.64
N GLY A 24 -4.91 -8.18 -10.80
CA GLY A 24 -4.22 -8.38 -12.07
C GLY A 24 -4.30 -7.19 -13.02
N ALA A 25 -4.54 -5.99 -12.50
CA ALA A 25 -4.31 -4.76 -13.27
C ALA A 25 -2.81 -4.44 -13.32
N GLN A 26 -2.33 -3.96 -14.46
CA GLN A 26 -1.00 -3.36 -14.53
C GLN A 26 -1.05 -1.99 -13.84
N VAL A 27 -0.10 -1.74 -12.95
CA VAL A 27 -0.01 -0.48 -12.19
C VAL A 27 1.31 0.20 -12.51
N LEU A 28 1.25 1.51 -12.75
CA LEU A 28 2.40 2.37 -12.93
C LEU A 28 2.46 3.35 -11.76
N PHE A 29 3.51 3.27 -10.95
CA PHE A 29 3.77 4.22 -9.87
C PHE A 29 4.69 5.33 -10.37
N ILE A 30 4.27 6.58 -10.19
CA ILE A 30 5.08 7.77 -10.52
C ILE A 30 5.13 8.63 -9.26
N GLY A 31 6.33 8.96 -8.82
CA GLY A 31 6.55 9.78 -7.64
C GLY A 31 8.03 9.90 -7.28
N ASP A 32 8.31 10.73 -6.29
CA ASP A 32 9.65 10.91 -5.71
C ASP A 32 9.68 10.29 -4.31
N LEU A 33 10.67 9.42 -4.05
CA LEU A 33 10.83 8.70 -2.79
C LEU A 33 11.35 9.59 -1.66
N HIS A 34 11.97 10.73 -1.98
CA HIS A 34 12.54 11.67 -1.00
C HIS A 34 11.58 12.79 -0.61
N GLN A 35 10.29 12.65 -0.93
CA GLN A 35 9.27 13.58 -0.46
C GLN A 35 9.10 13.53 1.06
N LEU A 36 8.49 14.59 1.60
CA LEU A 36 8.08 14.62 3.01
C LEU A 36 7.21 13.40 3.32
N PRO A 37 7.37 12.80 4.52
CA PRO A 37 6.50 11.72 4.94
C PRO A 37 5.04 12.19 4.91
N PRO A 38 4.09 11.30 4.59
CA PRO A 38 2.69 11.66 4.57
C PRO A 38 2.27 12.22 5.93
N VAL A 39 1.42 13.25 5.92
CA VAL A 39 0.90 13.86 7.14
C VAL A 39 -0.09 12.88 7.78
N VAL A 40 0.34 12.20 8.84
CA VAL A 40 -0.47 11.25 9.62
C VAL A 40 -0.60 11.77 11.04
N LYS A 41 -1.79 11.67 11.63
CA LYS A 41 -2.00 12.06 13.03
C LYS A 41 -1.34 11.04 13.95
N ASP A 42 -0.83 11.49 15.10
CA ASP A 42 -0.18 10.60 16.07
C ASP A 42 -1.09 9.47 16.55
N GLU A 43 -2.40 9.74 16.69
CA GLU A 43 -3.40 8.74 17.09
C GLU A 43 -3.55 7.62 16.04
N GLU A 44 -3.57 8.00 14.75
CA GLU A 44 -3.65 7.05 13.64
C GLU A 44 -2.37 6.22 13.56
N TRP A 45 -1.21 6.88 13.72
CA TRP A 45 0.08 6.20 13.72
C TRP A 45 0.24 5.22 14.88
N ALA A 46 -0.30 5.54 16.06
CA ALA A 46 -0.28 4.65 17.21
C ALA A 46 -0.91 3.27 16.93
N VAL A 47 -1.92 3.24 16.05
CA VAL A 47 -2.56 2.01 15.57
C VAL A 47 -1.79 1.42 14.38
N LEU A 48 -1.47 2.23 13.37
CA LEU A 48 -0.89 1.77 12.10
C LEU A 48 0.52 1.17 12.26
N LYS A 49 1.32 1.64 13.22
CA LYS A 49 2.68 1.13 13.47
C LYS A 49 2.72 -0.36 13.84
N GLN A 50 1.59 -0.92 14.28
CA GLN A 50 1.48 -2.35 14.57
C GLN A 50 1.41 -3.20 13.29
N PHE A 51 1.03 -2.58 12.18
CA PHE A 51 0.78 -3.26 10.89
C PHE A 51 1.81 -2.92 9.82
N TYR A 52 2.42 -1.73 9.90
CA TYR A 52 3.36 -1.19 8.92
C TYR A 52 4.63 -0.66 9.62
N PRO A 53 5.84 -1.00 9.12
CA PRO A 53 7.10 -0.50 9.69
C PRO A 53 7.26 1.02 9.59
N SER A 54 6.70 1.63 8.56
CA SER A 54 6.70 3.08 8.33
C SER A 54 5.42 3.53 7.61
N MET A 55 5.19 4.84 7.54
CA MET A 55 4.02 5.41 6.85
C MET A 55 4.18 5.40 5.32
N HIS A 56 5.39 5.22 4.82
CA HIS A 56 5.70 5.31 3.39
C HIS A 56 4.92 4.27 2.58
N PHE A 57 4.59 4.59 1.32
CA PHE A 57 3.76 3.71 0.49
C PHE A 57 4.45 2.39 0.15
N PHE A 58 5.78 2.37 0.06
CA PHE A 58 6.58 1.18 -0.26
C PHE A 58 6.52 0.09 0.82
N GLU A 59 6.05 0.42 2.03
CA GLU A 59 5.79 -0.58 3.07
C GLU A 59 4.46 -1.34 2.88
N ALA A 60 3.68 -1.02 1.84
CA ALA A 60 2.44 -1.71 1.52
C ALA A 60 2.68 -3.19 1.28
N ARG A 61 1.85 -4.03 1.88
CA ARG A 61 1.99 -5.50 1.82
C ARG A 61 1.77 -6.03 0.42
N CYS A 62 0.92 -5.37 -0.36
CA CYS A 62 0.68 -5.72 -1.76
C CYS A 62 1.93 -5.63 -2.64
N LEU A 63 2.91 -4.78 -2.28
CA LEU A 63 4.17 -4.62 -3.02
C LEU A 63 5.20 -5.70 -2.71
N LYS A 64 5.26 -6.17 -1.45
CA LYS A 64 6.24 -7.17 -0.97
C LYS A 64 6.19 -8.50 -1.75
N GLY A 65 5.03 -8.87 -2.31
CA GLY A 65 4.85 -10.08 -3.12
C GLY A 65 5.13 -9.90 -4.62
N LEU A 66 5.35 -8.67 -5.08
CA LEU A 66 5.54 -8.34 -6.51
C LEU A 66 7.02 -8.31 -6.93
N GLY A 67 7.96 -8.55 -6.00
CA GLY A 67 9.39 -8.30 -6.23
C GLY A 67 9.69 -6.82 -6.52
N MET A 68 8.75 -5.94 -6.20
CA MET A 68 8.88 -4.51 -6.31
C MET A 68 9.32 -3.99 -4.94
N ILE A 69 10.63 -3.78 -4.82
CA ILE A 69 11.37 -3.33 -3.63
C ILE A 69 11.59 -4.43 -2.59
#